data_AF-A0A182JQU8-F1
#
_entry.id   AF-A0A182JQU8-F1
#
_cell.length_a   1.000
_cell.length_b   1.000
_cell.length_c   1.000
_cell.angle_alpha   90.00
_cell.angle_beta   90.00
_cell.angle_gamma   90.00
#
_symmetry.space_group_name_H-M   'P 1'
#
loop_
_entity.id
_entity.type
_entity.pdbx_description
1 polymer ?
#
loop_
_entity_poly.entity_id
_entity_poly.type
_entity_poly.pdbx_seq_one_letter_code
_entity_poly.pdbx_strand_id
1 'polypeptide(L)'
;MVFNVLIASSVIKTATVVGSSLWLIPFLLGAISYYRYDRVDPESRVINQEALLPEYDFIVVGGGSAGAVVANRLTEIHRWKVLLLEAGPDENEISDVPSLAAYLQLSKLDWAYKTEPTSKACLGMVNNRCNWPRGKVLGGSSVLNYMIYVRGNRNDFNHWESLGNPGWAYDDVLQFFVKSEDNRNPYLARNPYHGQGGLLTVQEAPWHTPLVAAFVEAGTEIGYENRDINGERQTGFMIAQGTIRRGSRCSTAKAFLRPIRLRKNLHIAMNAHVTKLVIDPETKHAVGVEFFRGGKRHYVRARKEIIMSAGSINTPQILMLSGIGPRAHLEDVGITPIHDLPVGENLQDHVGMGGLTFLVDKPVAILQNRLEAGSVTMNYVD
;
A
#
# COMPACT_ATOMS: atom_id res chain seq x y z
N MET A 1 2.06 -14.96 -21.39
CA MET A 1 3.06 -15.01 -22.48
C MET A 1 3.86 -16.33 -22.47
N VAL A 2 4.17 -16.91 -21.31
CA VAL A 2 4.84 -18.23 -21.19
C VAL A 2 3.98 -19.41 -21.70
N PHE A 3 2.67 -19.37 -21.50
CA PHE A 3 1.76 -20.43 -21.98
C PHE A 3 1.71 -20.53 -23.53
N ASN A 4 1.83 -19.42 -24.25
CA ASN A 4 1.88 -19.43 -25.72
C ASN A 4 3.22 -19.95 -26.26
N VAL A 5 4.30 -19.88 -25.48
CA VAL A 5 5.61 -20.43 -25.87
C VAL A 5 5.65 -21.95 -25.69
N LEU A 6 4.96 -22.47 -24.67
CA LEU A 6 4.80 -23.93 -24.47
C LEU A 6 3.96 -24.58 -25.57
N ILE A 7 2.91 -23.91 -26.04
CA ILE A 7 2.06 -24.43 -27.14
C ILE A 7 2.78 -24.35 -28.50
N ALA A 8 3.65 -23.37 -28.72
CA ALA A 8 4.47 -23.33 -29.94
C ALA A 8 5.48 -24.49 -30.02
N SER A 9 5.87 -25.07 -28.87
CA SER A 9 6.78 -26.22 -28.83
C SER A 9 6.11 -27.57 -29.12
N SER A 10 4.79 -27.67 -28.95
CA SER A 10 4.04 -28.91 -29.17
C SER A 10 3.58 -29.10 -30.63
N VAL A 11 3.73 -28.10 -31.50
CA VAL A 11 3.37 -28.18 -32.93
C VAL A 11 4.53 -28.65 -33.82
N ILE A 12 5.77 -28.73 -33.30
CA ILE A 12 6.90 -29.31 -34.06
C ILE A 12 6.95 -30.83 -33.84
N LYS A 13 5.89 -31.51 -34.26
CA LYS A 13 5.90 -32.94 -34.58
C LYS A 13 5.69 -33.10 -36.08
N THR A 14 6.72 -32.77 -36.84
CA THR A 14 6.93 -33.34 -38.18
C THR A 14 8.43 -33.40 -38.44
N ALA A 15 8.92 -34.63 -38.42
CA ALA A 15 10.19 -35.14 -38.93
C ALA A 15 11.07 -34.15 -39.70
N THR A 16 12.19 -33.73 -39.10
CA THR A 16 13.53 -33.49 -39.73
C THR A 16 14.49 -32.69 -38.83
N VAL A 17 14.04 -32.04 -37.76
CA VAL A 17 14.92 -31.19 -36.92
C VAL A 17 15.73 -31.96 -35.85
N VAL A 18 15.54 -33.27 -35.72
CA VAL A 18 16.25 -34.11 -34.71
C VAL A 18 17.76 -34.25 -35.02
N GLY A 19 18.21 -33.92 -36.24
CA GLY A 19 19.63 -33.93 -36.63
C GLY A 19 20.37 -32.60 -36.49
N SER A 20 19.70 -31.52 -36.07
CA SER A 20 20.31 -30.20 -35.94
C SER A 20 20.17 -29.70 -34.52
N SER A 21 21.23 -29.11 -33.96
CA SER A 21 21.30 -28.55 -32.60
C SER A 21 20.29 -27.42 -32.31
N LEU A 22 19.35 -27.15 -33.22
CA LEU A 22 18.35 -26.08 -33.15
C LEU A 22 17.32 -26.29 -32.04
N TRP A 23 17.07 -27.52 -31.58
CA TRP A 23 16.17 -27.80 -30.44
C TRP A 23 16.74 -27.31 -29.10
N LEU A 24 18.06 -27.17 -28.99
CA LEU A 24 18.72 -26.60 -27.81
C LEU A 24 18.41 -25.12 -27.64
N ILE A 25 18.09 -24.39 -28.73
CA ILE A 25 17.86 -22.94 -28.67
C ILE A 25 16.56 -22.62 -27.90
N PRO A 26 15.38 -23.17 -28.23
CA PRO A 26 14.17 -22.98 -27.43
C PRO A 26 14.31 -23.49 -25.98
N PHE A 27 15.03 -24.60 -25.78
CA PHE A 27 15.27 -25.16 -24.46
C PHE A 27 16.17 -24.24 -23.61
N LEU A 28 17.28 -23.74 -24.17
CA LEU A 28 18.15 -22.76 -23.53
C LEU A 28 17.43 -21.44 -23.29
N LEU A 29 16.61 -20.95 -24.23
CA LEU A 29 15.79 -19.75 -24.03
C LEU A 29 14.75 -19.96 -22.95
N GLY A 30 14.10 -21.12 -22.88
CA GLY A 30 13.17 -21.51 -21.81
C GLY A 30 13.87 -21.59 -20.45
N ALA A 31 15.02 -22.25 -20.40
CA ALA A 31 15.85 -22.36 -19.20
C ALA A 31 16.37 -20.98 -18.75
N ILE A 32 16.88 -20.16 -19.66
CA ILE A 32 17.32 -18.78 -19.36
C ILE A 32 16.13 -17.94 -18.89
N SER A 33 14.96 -18.07 -19.53
CA SER A 33 13.75 -17.34 -19.11
C SER A 33 13.24 -17.80 -17.75
N TYR A 34 13.38 -19.09 -17.42
CA TYR A 34 13.05 -19.63 -16.10
C TYR A 34 14.05 -19.17 -15.03
N TYR A 35 15.36 -19.33 -15.27
CA TYR A 35 16.42 -18.88 -14.38
C TYR A 35 16.51 -17.34 -14.25
N ARG A 36 15.98 -16.59 -15.22
CA ARG A 36 15.86 -15.14 -15.18
C ARG A 36 14.41 -14.68 -15.01
N TYR A 37 13.48 -15.55 -14.63
CA TYR A 37 12.06 -15.21 -14.54
C TYR A 37 11.87 -14.00 -13.63
N ASP A 38 12.55 -13.98 -12.49
CA ASP A 38 12.54 -12.87 -11.53
C ASP A 38 13.15 -11.57 -12.06
N ARG A 39 13.91 -11.61 -13.17
CA ARG A 39 14.44 -10.43 -13.86
C ARG A 39 13.48 -9.90 -14.92
N VAL A 40 12.67 -10.78 -15.52
CA VAL A 40 11.75 -10.44 -16.62
C VAL A 40 10.34 -10.15 -16.13
N ASP A 41 9.93 -10.70 -14.98
CA ASP A 41 8.64 -10.38 -14.37
C ASP A 41 8.67 -8.97 -13.73
N PRO A 42 7.87 -8.02 -14.23
CA PRO A 42 7.80 -6.67 -13.67
C PRO A 42 7.20 -6.66 -12.25
N GLU A 43 6.57 -7.75 -11.81
CA GLU A 43 5.98 -7.91 -10.48
C GLU A 43 6.80 -8.77 -9.53
N SER A 44 8.05 -9.09 -9.88
CA SER A 44 8.95 -9.76 -8.94
C SER A 44 9.20 -8.92 -7.69
N ARG A 45 9.50 -9.60 -6.59
CA ARG A 45 9.80 -8.99 -5.29
C ARG A 45 10.94 -7.98 -5.41
N VAL A 46 10.89 -6.96 -4.55
CA VAL A 46 11.94 -5.96 -4.50
C VAL A 46 13.25 -6.56 -3.99
N ILE A 47 14.37 -5.90 -4.31
CA ILE A 47 15.67 -6.31 -3.80
C ILE A 47 15.86 -5.69 -2.41
N ASN A 48 16.00 -6.53 -1.38
CA ASN A 48 16.42 -6.07 -0.07
C ASN A 48 17.91 -5.70 -0.11
N GLN A 49 18.21 -4.42 0.00
CA GLN A 49 19.59 -3.94 -0.02
C GLN A 49 20.26 -4.25 1.32
N GLU A 50 21.24 -5.16 1.33
CA GLU A 50 21.99 -5.50 2.55
C GLU A 50 23.05 -4.44 2.90
N ALA A 51 23.86 -4.04 1.92
CA ALA A 51 24.88 -3.02 2.10
C ALA A 51 24.34 -1.65 1.70
N LEU A 52 24.25 -0.73 2.65
CA LEU A 52 23.77 0.64 2.43
C LEU A 52 24.95 1.58 2.20
N LEU A 53 24.73 2.60 1.37
CA LEU A 53 25.65 3.73 1.26
C LEU A 53 25.67 4.52 2.57
N PRO A 54 26.77 5.20 2.91
CA PRO A 54 26.83 6.09 4.06
C PRO A 54 25.90 7.31 3.91
N GLU A 55 25.51 7.65 2.67
CA GLU A 55 24.72 8.84 2.36
C GLU A 55 23.82 8.69 1.12
N TYR A 56 22.66 9.35 1.16
CA TYR A 56 21.68 9.40 0.08
C TYR A 56 21.22 10.84 -0.15
N ASP A 57 20.65 11.14 -1.33
CA ASP A 57 20.01 12.43 -1.56
C ASP A 57 18.74 12.56 -0.73
N PHE A 58 17.92 11.51 -0.78
CA PHE A 58 16.66 11.44 -0.05
C PHE A 58 16.58 10.15 0.74
N ILE A 59 16.03 10.24 1.94
CA ILE A 59 15.67 9.08 2.76
C ILE A 59 14.16 9.12 2.99
N VAL A 60 13.45 8.09 2.55
CA VAL A 60 12.02 7.91 2.81
C VAL A 60 11.87 6.95 3.98
N VAL A 61 11.21 7.41 5.04
CA VAL A 61 10.99 6.64 6.27
C VAL A 61 9.58 6.05 6.24
N GLY A 62 9.47 4.74 6.00
CA GLY A 62 8.23 4.00 5.86
C GLY A 62 7.88 3.71 4.40
N GLY A 63 7.84 2.43 4.05
CA GLY A 63 7.47 1.91 2.73
C GLY A 63 5.97 1.75 2.55
N GLY A 64 5.15 2.54 3.25
CA GLY A 64 3.69 2.49 3.18
C GLY A 64 3.09 3.16 1.95
N SER A 65 1.78 3.44 1.99
CA SER A 65 1.02 3.94 0.84
C SER A 65 1.62 5.19 0.19
N ALA A 66 2.03 6.17 1.00
CA ALA A 66 2.66 7.40 0.49
C ALA A 66 4.15 7.20 0.17
N GLY A 67 4.90 6.55 1.07
CA GLY A 67 6.35 6.40 0.92
C GLY A 67 6.76 5.61 -0.31
N ALA A 68 5.98 4.58 -0.68
CA ALA A 68 6.17 3.83 -1.93
C ALA A 68 6.05 4.73 -3.18
N VAL A 69 5.05 5.64 -3.20
CA VAL A 69 4.85 6.59 -4.29
C VAL A 69 5.98 7.62 -4.33
N VAL A 70 6.37 8.18 -3.18
CA VAL A 70 7.46 9.18 -3.10
C VAL A 70 8.77 8.58 -3.59
N ALA A 71 9.16 7.40 -3.10
CA ALA A 71 10.38 6.73 -3.54
C ALA A 71 10.36 6.43 -5.05
N ASN A 72 9.20 6.05 -5.60
CA ASN A 72 9.03 5.86 -7.03
C ASN A 72 9.26 7.15 -7.82
N ARG A 73 8.64 8.26 -7.43
CA ARG A 73 8.74 9.53 -8.16
C ARG A 73 10.11 10.18 -8.03
N LEU A 74 10.71 10.20 -6.84
CA LEU A 74 12.06 10.75 -6.65
C LEU A 74 13.10 10.02 -7.52
N THR A 75 12.96 8.69 -7.67
CA THR A 75 13.92 7.90 -8.43
C THR A 75 13.75 7.97 -9.95
N GLU A 76 12.71 8.65 -10.45
CA GLU A 76 12.62 9.02 -11.88
C GLU A 76 13.80 9.92 -12.30
N ILE A 77 14.36 10.67 -11.36
CA ILE A 77 15.58 11.45 -11.57
C ILE A 77 16.80 10.59 -11.24
N HIS A 78 17.44 10.06 -12.29
CA HIS A 78 18.53 9.08 -12.18
C HIS A 78 19.74 9.51 -11.36
N ARG A 79 19.99 10.82 -11.23
CA ARG A 79 21.09 11.37 -10.41
C ARG A 79 20.82 11.33 -8.91
N TRP A 80 19.55 11.21 -8.50
CA TRP A 80 19.17 11.18 -7.09
C TRP A 80 19.21 9.77 -6.55
N LYS A 81 20.05 9.54 -5.53
CA LYS A 81 20.10 8.30 -4.77
C LYS A 81 19.05 8.35 -3.66
N VAL A 82 18.12 7.41 -3.66
CA VAL A 82 17.01 7.36 -2.70
C VAL A 82 17.10 6.08 -1.89
N LEU A 83 17.01 6.22 -0.57
CA LEU A 83 16.89 5.11 0.36
C LEU A 83 15.46 5.05 0.91
N LEU A 84 14.80 3.91 0.79
CA LEU A 84 13.54 3.61 1.46
C LEU A 84 13.79 2.66 2.64
N LEU A 85 13.44 3.07 3.85
CA LEU A 85 13.56 2.26 5.07
C LEU A 85 12.18 1.77 5.50
N GLU A 86 12.01 0.45 5.62
CA GLU A 86 10.77 -0.18 6.06
C GLU A 86 11.04 -1.09 7.26
N ALA A 87 10.24 -0.93 8.33
CA ALA A 87 10.39 -1.69 9.56
C ALA A 87 9.97 -3.15 9.42
N GLY A 88 9.04 -3.44 8.53
CA GLY A 88 8.54 -4.77 8.23
C GLY A 88 9.32 -5.54 7.16
N PRO A 89 8.96 -6.81 6.94
CA PRO A 89 9.44 -7.60 5.81
C PRO A 89 8.68 -7.25 4.52
N ASP A 90 8.90 -8.03 3.47
CA ASP A 90 8.09 -7.99 2.25
C ASP A 90 6.70 -8.62 2.48
N GLU A 91 5.76 -8.31 1.60
CA GLU A 91 4.41 -8.90 1.61
C GLU A 91 4.43 -10.40 1.25
N ASN A 92 3.36 -11.14 1.55
CA ASN A 92 3.31 -12.60 1.34
C ASN A 92 2.04 -13.04 0.61
N GLU A 93 1.96 -14.32 0.30
CA GLU A 93 0.91 -14.92 -0.52
C GLU A 93 -0.47 -14.83 0.16
N ILE A 94 -0.52 -14.86 1.49
CA ILE A 94 -1.77 -14.64 2.25
C ILE A 94 -2.26 -13.21 2.04
N SER A 95 -1.34 -12.24 2.04
CA SER A 95 -1.72 -10.84 1.83
C SER A 95 -2.21 -10.53 0.41
N ASP A 96 -1.96 -11.41 -0.54
CA ASP A 96 -2.38 -11.27 -1.93
C ASP A 96 -3.87 -11.59 -2.13
N VAL A 97 -4.44 -12.44 -1.27
CA VAL A 97 -5.81 -12.92 -1.37
C VAL A 97 -6.77 -11.94 -0.67
N PRO A 98 -7.65 -11.22 -1.40
CA PRO A 98 -8.50 -10.18 -0.81
C PRO A 98 -9.39 -10.67 0.34
N SER A 99 -9.94 -11.88 0.23
CA SER A 99 -10.85 -12.47 1.23
C SER A 99 -10.16 -12.87 2.53
N LEU A 100 -8.82 -12.85 2.58
CA LEU A 100 -8.02 -13.16 3.77
C LEU A 100 -7.54 -11.91 4.51
N ALA A 101 -7.95 -10.70 4.09
CA ALA A 101 -7.48 -9.44 4.67
C ALA A 101 -7.64 -9.35 6.20
N ALA A 102 -8.73 -9.91 6.75
CA ALA A 102 -8.99 -9.91 8.19
C ALA A 102 -7.93 -10.71 8.99
N TYR A 103 -7.37 -11.79 8.43
CA TYR A 103 -6.34 -12.61 9.10
C TYR A 103 -4.98 -11.92 9.22
N LEU A 104 -4.77 -10.85 8.45
CA LEU A 104 -3.51 -10.10 8.51
C LEU A 104 -3.42 -9.23 9.77
N GLN A 105 -4.56 -8.87 10.36
CA GLN A 105 -4.61 -8.15 11.63
C GLN A 105 -4.08 -9.02 12.76
N LEU A 106 -3.34 -8.42 13.69
CA LEU A 106 -2.66 -9.09 14.81
C LEU A 106 -1.60 -10.12 14.39
N SER A 107 -1.28 -10.22 13.09
CA SER A 107 -0.18 -11.03 12.58
C SER A 107 1.17 -10.32 12.73
N LYS A 108 2.26 -10.97 12.29
CA LYS A 108 3.60 -10.35 12.24
C LYS A 108 3.71 -9.17 11.25
N LEU A 109 2.76 -9.06 10.31
CA LEU A 109 2.67 -7.94 9.36
C LEU A 109 1.90 -6.75 9.92
N ASP A 110 1.38 -6.85 11.15
CA ASP A 110 0.67 -5.81 11.86
C ASP A 110 1.52 -5.29 13.03
N TRP A 111 1.54 -3.97 13.23
CA TRP A 111 2.04 -3.38 14.47
C TRP A 111 1.17 -3.73 15.68
N ALA A 112 -0.11 -4.05 15.44
CA ALA A 112 -1.08 -4.47 16.44
C ALA A 112 -1.25 -3.47 17.59
N TYR A 113 -1.27 -2.17 17.26
CA TYR A 113 -1.54 -1.12 18.24
C TYR A 113 -2.91 -1.29 18.88
N LYS A 114 -3.05 -0.76 20.09
CA LYS A 114 -4.33 -0.64 20.78
C LYS A 114 -4.48 0.78 21.28
N THR A 115 -5.70 1.32 21.20
CA THR A 115 -6.01 2.62 21.80
C THR A 115 -5.83 2.57 23.31
N GLU A 116 -5.62 3.70 23.96
CA GLU A 116 -5.86 3.79 25.40
C GLU A 116 -7.37 3.59 25.69
N PRO A 117 -7.74 3.04 26.86
CA PRO A 117 -9.14 2.87 27.22
C PRO A 117 -9.81 4.23 27.41
N THR A 118 -11.07 4.34 26.97
CA THR A 118 -11.88 5.55 27.14
C THR A 118 -13.27 5.20 27.63
N SER A 119 -14.00 6.16 28.19
CA SER A 119 -15.41 5.99 28.55
C SER A 119 -16.39 6.23 27.37
N LYS A 120 -15.88 6.53 26.17
CA LYS A 120 -16.70 6.98 25.04
C LYS A 120 -16.72 6.02 23.86
N ALA A 121 -15.67 5.24 23.65
CA ALA A 121 -15.51 4.36 22.50
C ALA A 121 -14.98 2.99 22.93
N CYS A 122 -15.12 1.99 22.05
CA CYS A 122 -14.58 0.64 22.24
C CYS A 122 -15.11 -0.11 23.48
N LEU A 123 -16.24 0.31 24.05
CA LEU A 123 -16.78 -0.23 25.32
C LEU A 123 -17.17 -1.72 25.26
N GLY A 124 -17.42 -2.25 24.05
CA GLY A 124 -17.68 -3.68 23.82
C GLY A 124 -16.43 -4.50 23.53
N MET A 125 -15.25 -3.88 23.50
CA MET A 125 -13.98 -4.56 23.21
C MET A 125 -13.28 -5.03 24.49
N VAL A 126 -12.40 -6.01 24.36
CA VAL A 126 -11.58 -6.50 25.49
C VAL A 126 -10.81 -5.34 26.12
N ASN A 127 -10.99 -5.15 27.42
CA ASN A 127 -10.41 -4.06 28.22
C ASN A 127 -10.78 -2.64 27.75
N ASN A 128 -11.90 -2.46 27.03
CA ASN A 128 -12.35 -1.18 26.49
C ASN A 128 -11.35 -0.52 25.52
N ARG A 129 -10.59 -1.33 24.78
CA ARG A 129 -9.54 -0.86 23.85
C ARG A 129 -9.82 -1.35 22.44
N CYS A 130 -9.78 -0.45 21.46
CA CYS A 130 -9.88 -0.84 20.06
C CYS A 130 -8.53 -1.37 19.56
N ASN A 131 -8.57 -2.42 18.74
CA ASN A 131 -7.43 -2.82 17.93
C ASN A 131 -7.25 -1.81 16.80
N TRP A 132 -6.05 -1.28 16.64
CA TRP A 132 -5.66 -0.31 15.62
C TRP A 132 -4.60 -0.91 14.70
N PRO A 133 -5.00 -1.81 13.77
CA PRO A 133 -4.07 -2.50 12.90
C PRO A 133 -3.36 -1.50 11.97
N ARG A 134 -2.04 -1.60 11.91
CA ARG A 134 -1.18 -0.80 11.02
C ARG A 134 -0.18 -1.71 10.36
N GLY A 135 -0.03 -1.60 9.04
CA GLY A 135 0.87 -2.48 8.31
C GLY A 135 2.33 -2.23 8.69
N LYS A 136 2.99 -3.30 9.16
CA LYS A 136 4.43 -3.43 9.37
C LYS A 136 4.99 -4.36 8.30
N VAL A 137 4.99 -3.88 7.07
CA VAL A 137 5.32 -4.63 5.86
C VAL A 137 5.56 -3.64 4.73
N LEU A 138 6.38 -3.98 3.74
CA LEU A 138 6.53 -3.15 2.53
C LEU A 138 5.18 -3.00 1.82
N GLY A 139 4.76 -1.75 1.59
CA GLY A 139 3.40 -1.38 1.17
C GLY A 139 2.51 -0.90 2.33
N GLY A 140 2.94 -1.09 3.58
CA GLY A 140 2.27 -0.64 4.80
C GLY A 140 0.82 -1.12 4.89
N SER A 141 -0.07 -0.26 5.39
CA SER A 141 -1.49 -0.61 5.53
C SER A 141 -2.21 -0.93 4.20
N SER A 142 -1.64 -0.60 3.02
CA SER A 142 -2.23 -1.06 1.74
C SER A 142 -2.18 -2.58 1.56
N VAL A 143 -1.30 -3.27 2.30
CA VAL A 143 -1.19 -4.73 2.34
C VAL A 143 -2.25 -5.37 3.25
N LEU A 144 -2.73 -4.65 4.27
CA LEU A 144 -3.69 -5.17 5.26
C LEU A 144 -5.13 -4.69 5.05
N ASN A 145 -5.35 -3.60 4.34
CA ASN A 145 -6.67 -2.98 4.20
C ASN A 145 -7.67 -3.85 3.40
N TYR A 146 -8.91 -3.40 3.27
CA TYR A 146 -9.95 -4.05 2.46
C TYR A 146 -10.00 -3.57 1.00
N MET A 147 -8.91 -2.99 0.49
CA MET A 147 -8.71 -2.56 -0.91
C MET A 147 -9.68 -1.53 -1.49
N ILE A 148 -10.75 -1.16 -0.78
CA ILE A 148 -11.75 -0.18 -1.22
C ILE A 148 -11.06 1.07 -1.76
N TYR A 149 -11.35 1.42 -3.00
CA TYR A 149 -10.83 2.59 -3.68
C TYR A 149 -11.93 3.65 -3.77
N VAL A 150 -11.87 4.61 -2.86
CA VAL A 150 -12.73 5.79 -2.84
C VAL A 150 -11.83 7.01 -2.61
N ARG A 151 -12.04 8.05 -3.42
CA ARG A 151 -11.34 9.33 -3.27
C ARG A 151 -12.06 10.21 -2.25
N GLY A 152 -11.33 11.17 -1.67
CA GLY A 152 -11.94 12.18 -0.79
C GLY A 152 -12.98 13.02 -1.52
N ASN A 153 -13.90 13.62 -0.77
CA ASN A 153 -14.90 14.50 -1.36
C ASN A 153 -14.25 15.79 -1.87
N ARG A 154 -14.76 16.38 -2.95
CA ARG A 154 -14.34 17.71 -3.43
C ARG A 154 -14.29 18.74 -2.30
N ASN A 155 -15.27 18.74 -1.43
CA ASN A 155 -15.36 19.68 -0.32
C ASN A 155 -14.26 19.45 0.74
N ASP A 156 -13.77 18.22 0.91
CA ASP A 156 -12.68 17.94 1.85
C ASP A 156 -11.38 18.64 1.40
N PHE A 157 -11.05 18.53 0.11
CA PHE A 157 -9.86 19.15 -0.48
C PHE A 157 -9.98 20.69 -0.56
N ASN A 158 -11.13 21.19 -1.01
CA ASN A 158 -11.39 22.63 -1.00
C ASN A 158 -11.34 23.21 0.42
N HIS A 159 -11.79 22.44 1.42
CA HIS A 159 -11.66 22.83 2.80
C HIS A 159 -10.18 22.88 3.23
N TRP A 160 -9.35 21.89 2.85
CA TRP A 160 -7.91 21.94 3.13
C TRP A 160 -7.23 23.17 2.56
N GLU A 161 -7.56 23.57 1.32
CA GLU A 161 -7.07 24.83 0.76
C GLU A 161 -7.54 26.04 1.58
N SER A 162 -8.82 26.08 1.97
CA SER A 162 -9.39 27.17 2.79
C SER A 162 -8.72 27.31 4.16
N LEU A 163 -8.11 26.23 4.68
CA LEU A 163 -7.31 26.21 5.90
C LEU A 163 -5.88 26.73 5.70
N GLY A 164 -5.54 27.25 4.51
CA GLY A 164 -4.23 27.83 4.21
C GLY A 164 -3.23 26.84 3.62
N ASN A 165 -3.69 25.83 2.88
CA ASN A 165 -2.82 24.87 2.17
C ASN A 165 -2.95 25.05 0.64
N PRO A 166 -2.25 26.02 0.02
CA PRO A 166 -2.36 26.28 -1.41
C PRO A 166 -2.02 25.05 -2.26
N GLY A 167 -2.77 24.83 -3.34
CA GLY A 167 -2.57 23.69 -4.24
C GLY A 167 -3.16 22.37 -3.75
N TRP A 168 -3.95 22.39 -2.66
CA TRP A 168 -4.69 21.24 -2.14
C TRP A 168 -6.19 21.28 -2.46
N ALA A 169 -6.65 22.24 -3.28
CA ALA A 169 -8.02 22.21 -3.79
C ALA A 169 -8.26 20.95 -4.63
N TYR A 170 -9.52 20.55 -4.77
CA TYR A 170 -9.85 19.31 -5.48
C TYR A 170 -9.32 19.30 -6.92
N ASP A 171 -9.43 20.43 -7.62
CA ASP A 171 -9.01 20.52 -9.03
C ASP A 171 -7.48 20.42 -9.17
N ASP A 172 -6.71 20.86 -8.17
CA ASP A 172 -5.25 20.69 -8.13
C ASP A 172 -4.85 19.23 -7.90
N VAL A 173 -5.55 18.52 -7.00
CA VAL A 173 -5.20 17.15 -6.64
C VAL A 173 -5.75 16.09 -7.59
N LEU A 174 -6.84 16.38 -8.31
CA LEU A 174 -7.50 15.45 -9.23
C LEU A 174 -6.52 14.87 -10.25
N GLN A 175 -5.64 15.71 -10.80
CA GLN A 175 -4.63 15.28 -11.77
C GLN A 175 -3.70 14.18 -11.21
N PHE A 176 -3.41 14.18 -9.90
CA PHE A 176 -2.56 13.17 -9.27
C PHE A 176 -3.31 11.86 -9.03
N PHE A 177 -4.61 11.92 -8.73
CA PHE A 177 -5.47 10.74 -8.70
C PHE A 177 -5.52 10.08 -10.08
N VAL A 178 -5.81 10.87 -11.13
CA VAL A 178 -5.84 10.41 -12.52
C VAL A 178 -4.47 9.87 -12.97
N LYS A 179 -3.37 10.54 -12.63
CA LYS A 179 -2.01 10.07 -12.97
C LYS A 179 -1.64 8.75 -12.27
N SER A 180 -2.14 8.52 -11.06
CA SER A 180 -1.84 7.32 -10.27
C SER A 180 -2.60 6.10 -10.76
N GLU A 181 -3.84 6.32 -11.19
CA GLU A 181 -4.83 5.29 -11.47
C GLU A 181 -4.65 4.59 -12.82
N ASP A 182 -4.85 3.29 -12.80
CA ASP A 182 -5.02 2.44 -13.96
C ASP A 182 -6.38 1.73 -13.83
N ASN A 183 -7.44 2.44 -14.21
CA ASN A 183 -8.80 1.97 -14.06
C ASN A 183 -9.14 0.94 -15.15
N ARG A 184 -9.53 -0.27 -14.75
CA ARG A 184 -9.87 -1.36 -15.68
C ARG A 184 -11.36 -1.54 -15.92
N ASN A 185 -12.22 -0.74 -15.30
CA ASN A 185 -13.66 -0.76 -15.55
C ASN A 185 -13.98 -0.05 -16.88
N PRO A 186 -14.40 -0.75 -17.95
CA PRO A 186 -14.54 -0.14 -19.27
C PRO A 186 -15.62 0.96 -19.35
N TYR A 187 -16.63 0.91 -18.48
CA TYR A 187 -17.71 1.90 -18.44
C TYR A 187 -17.31 3.19 -17.71
N LEU A 188 -16.21 3.18 -16.96
CA LEU A 188 -15.57 4.36 -16.37
C LEU A 188 -14.39 4.85 -17.23
N ALA A 189 -14.02 4.08 -18.26
CA ALA A 189 -13.04 4.51 -19.22
C ALA A 189 -13.53 5.78 -19.94
N ARG A 190 -12.63 6.76 -20.10
CA ARG A 190 -12.85 7.97 -20.92
C ARG A 190 -13.75 9.05 -20.27
N ASN A 191 -13.53 9.35 -19.00
CA ASN A 191 -14.01 10.58 -18.39
C ASN A 191 -12.84 11.34 -17.72
N PRO A 192 -12.96 12.65 -17.43
CA PRO A 192 -11.84 13.43 -16.88
C PRO A 192 -11.49 13.05 -15.43
N TYR A 193 -12.30 12.20 -14.80
CA TYR A 193 -12.10 11.75 -13.43
C TYR A 193 -11.29 10.45 -13.36
N HIS A 194 -11.15 9.67 -14.43
CA HIS A 194 -10.42 8.40 -14.39
C HIS A 194 -9.19 8.33 -15.28
N GLY A 195 -8.13 7.74 -14.73
CA GLY A 195 -6.87 7.45 -15.42
C GLY A 195 -6.80 6.02 -15.95
N GLN A 196 -6.05 5.84 -17.03
CA GLN A 196 -5.61 4.54 -17.53
C GLN A 196 -4.10 4.53 -17.73
N GLY A 197 -3.45 3.40 -17.46
CA GLY A 197 -2.00 3.28 -17.60
C GLY A 197 -1.17 3.85 -16.45
N GLY A 198 -1.81 4.32 -15.38
CA GLY A 198 -1.14 4.58 -14.11
C GLY A 198 -0.54 3.32 -13.48
N LEU A 199 0.10 3.49 -12.32
CA LEU A 199 0.79 2.39 -11.64
C LEU A 199 -0.13 1.60 -10.70
N LEU A 200 -1.18 2.23 -10.17
CA LEU A 200 -2.13 1.63 -9.25
C LEU A 200 -3.34 1.10 -10.02
N THR A 201 -3.45 -0.22 -10.14
CA THR A 201 -4.59 -0.83 -10.82
C THR A 201 -5.84 -0.75 -9.93
N VAL A 202 -6.91 -0.20 -10.49
CA VAL A 202 -8.22 -0.05 -9.85
C VAL A 202 -9.24 -0.78 -10.70
N GLN A 203 -10.03 -1.65 -10.07
CA GLN A 203 -11.10 -2.37 -10.74
C GLN A 203 -12.14 -2.88 -9.74
N GLU A 204 -13.31 -3.24 -10.24
CA GLU A 204 -14.26 -4.08 -9.49
C GLU A 204 -13.69 -5.49 -9.28
N ALA A 205 -14.20 -6.17 -8.27
CA ALA A 205 -13.88 -7.58 -8.05
C ALA A 205 -14.38 -8.41 -9.25
N PRO A 206 -13.61 -9.40 -9.75
CA PRO A 206 -14.07 -10.24 -10.85
C PRO A 206 -15.33 -11.08 -10.53
N TRP A 207 -15.60 -11.29 -9.25
CA TRP A 207 -16.73 -12.06 -8.75
C TRP A 207 -17.50 -11.27 -7.69
N HIS A 208 -18.83 -11.32 -7.78
CA HIS A 208 -19.74 -10.63 -6.86
C HIS A 208 -20.83 -11.60 -6.37
N THR A 209 -21.27 -11.40 -5.13
CA THR A 209 -22.52 -12.02 -4.66
C THR A 209 -23.73 -11.26 -5.24
N PRO A 210 -24.90 -11.90 -5.36
CA PRO A 210 -26.15 -11.19 -5.69
C PRO A 210 -26.49 -10.05 -4.73
N LEU A 211 -25.97 -10.08 -3.51
CA LEU A 211 -26.20 -9.04 -2.51
C LEU A 211 -25.63 -7.68 -2.95
N VAL A 212 -24.54 -7.67 -3.73
CA VAL A 212 -23.95 -6.42 -4.22
C VAL A 212 -24.95 -5.65 -5.08
N ALA A 213 -25.63 -6.33 -6.00
CA ALA A 213 -26.68 -5.71 -6.82
C ALA A 213 -27.87 -5.26 -5.96
N ALA A 214 -28.31 -6.11 -5.03
CA ALA A 214 -29.42 -5.79 -4.13
C ALA A 214 -29.16 -4.53 -3.29
N PHE A 215 -27.93 -4.30 -2.82
CA PHE A 215 -27.56 -3.09 -2.08
C PHE A 215 -27.58 -1.83 -2.97
N VAL A 216 -27.16 -1.94 -4.24
CA VAL A 216 -27.25 -0.83 -5.19
C VAL A 216 -28.71 -0.51 -5.52
N GLU A 217 -29.53 -1.54 -5.77
CA GLU A 217 -30.97 -1.41 -6.02
C GLU A 217 -31.70 -0.78 -4.82
N ALA A 218 -31.43 -1.24 -3.59
CA ALA A 218 -32.00 -0.64 -2.39
C ALA A 218 -31.63 0.85 -2.25
N GLY A 219 -30.40 1.22 -2.62
CA GLY A 219 -30.00 2.63 -2.71
C GLY A 219 -30.86 3.44 -3.67
N THR A 220 -31.23 2.85 -4.81
CA THR A 220 -32.14 3.47 -5.77
C THR A 220 -33.58 3.58 -5.28
N GLU A 221 -34.08 2.58 -4.56
CA GLU A 221 -35.44 2.60 -3.98
C GLU A 221 -35.63 3.72 -2.97
N ILE A 222 -34.58 4.07 -2.21
CA ILE A 222 -34.60 5.18 -1.25
C ILE A 222 -34.25 6.54 -1.87
N GLY A 223 -34.10 6.61 -3.21
CA GLY A 223 -33.96 7.86 -3.96
C GLY A 223 -32.53 8.28 -4.30
N TYR A 224 -31.50 7.45 -4.07
CA TYR A 224 -30.15 7.72 -4.58
C TYR A 224 -29.99 7.20 -6.01
N GLU A 225 -29.03 7.75 -6.75
CA GLU A 225 -28.68 7.21 -8.07
C GLU A 225 -27.57 6.16 -7.97
N ASN A 226 -27.64 5.16 -8.85
CA ASN A 226 -26.49 4.29 -9.15
C ASN A 226 -25.51 5.06 -10.04
N ARG A 227 -24.36 5.49 -9.51
CA ARG A 227 -23.41 6.35 -10.21
C ARG A 227 -21.98 6.19 -9.70
N ASP A 228 -21.03 6.62 -10.50
CA ASP A 228 -19.61 6.72 -10.12
C ASP A 228 -19.39 7.68 -8.93
N ILE A 229 -19.06 7.13 -7.76
CA ILE A 229 -18.78 7.90 -6.53
C ILE A 229 -17.41 8.57 -6.54
N ASN A 230 -16.55 8.24 -7.51
CA ASN A 230 -15.25 8.87 -7.74
C ASN A 230 -15.28 9.91 -8.87
N GLY A 231 -16.44 10.12 -9.49
CA GLY A 231 -16.66 11.03 -10.61
C GLY A 231 -17.09 12.45 -10.22
N GLU A 232 -17.76 13.14 -11.14
CA GLU A 232 -18.21 14.53 -10.99
C GLU A 232 -19.10 14.74 -9.75
N ARG A 233 -20.02 13.80 -9.51
CA ARG A 233 -20.98 13.85 -8.40
C ARG A 233 -20.85 12.59 -7.56
N GLN A 234 -20.35 12.76 -6.34
CA GLN A 234 -19.91 11.64 -5.49
C GLN A 234 -21.04 11.00 -4.66
N THR A 235 -22.19 11.66 -4.51
CA THR A 235 -23.33 11.13 -3.76
C THR A 235 -24.11 10.11 -4.58
N GLY A 236 -24.13 8.86 -4.13
CA GLY A 236 -24.90 7.78 -4.75
C GLY A 236 -24.45 6.40 -4.28
N PHE A 237 -24.92 5.38 -4.99
CA PHE A 237 -24.52 3.99 -4.79
C PHE A 237 -23.76 3.50 -6.03
N MET A 238 -22.81 2.60 -5.85
CA MET A 238 -22.20 1.83 -6.94
C MET A 238 -21.65 0.53 -6.41
N ILE A 239 -21.30 -0.37 -7.32
CA ILE A 239 -20.43 -1.49 -7.00
C ILE A 239 -19.04 -0.91 -6.66
N ALA A 240 -18.56 -1.18 -5.44
CA ALA A 240 -17.30 -0.62 -4.98
C ALA A 240 -16.11 -1.08 -5.83
N GLN A 241 -15.24 -0.13 -6.18
CA GLN A 241 -13.96 -0.43 -6.78
C GLN A 241 -12.94 -0.80 -5.71
N GLY A 242 -11.94 -1.59 -6.10
CA GLY A 242 -10.80 -1.93 -5.26
C GLY A 242 -9.46 -1.78 -5.96
N THR A 243 -8.40 -1.60 -5.18
CA THR A 243 -7.01 -1.72 -5.65
C THR A 243 -6.68 -3.20 -5.88
N ILE A 244 -7.13 -3.73 -7.01
CA ILE A 244 -7.05 -5.15 -7.39
C ILE A 244 -6.36 -5.25 -8.74
N ARG A 245 -5.52 -6.25 -8.92
CA ARG A 245 -4.88 -6.57 -10.20
C ARG A 245 -4.96 -8.06 -10.43
N ARG A 246 -5.66 -8.47 -11.50
CA ARG A 246 -5.83 -9.89 -11.86
C ARG A 246 -6.43 -10.75 -10.73
N GLY A 247 -7.37 -10.18 -9.96
CA GLY A 247 -8.03 -10.86 -8.84
C GLY A 247 -7.27 -10.86 -7.52
N SER A 248 -6.01 -10.40 -7.49
CA SER A 248 -5.21 -10.26 -6.28
C SER A 248 -5.12 -8.80 -5.82
N ARG A 249 -4.79 -8.60 -4.55
CA ARG A 249 -4.49 -7.27 -4.00
C ARG A 249 -3.37 -6.58 -4.80
N CYS A 250 -3.62 -5.33 -5.22
CA CYS A 250 -2.61 -4.43 -5.76
C CYS A 250 -2.15 -3.45 -4.66
N SER A 251 -1.22 -3.88 -3.80
CA SER A 251 -0.63 -3.02 -2.78
C SER A 251 0.22 -1.90 -3.41
N THR A 252 0.55 -0.88 -2.63
CA THR A 252 1.43 0.19 -3.12
C THR A 252 2.86 -0.29 -3.38
N ALA A 253 3.33 -1.35 -2.71
CA ALA A 253 4.60 -1.99 -3.04
C ALA A 253 4.56 -2.62 -4.45
N LYS A 254 3.49 -3.35 -4.78
CA LYS A 254 3.29 -3.93 -6.13
C LYS A 254 3.11 -2.87 -7.21
N ALA A 255 2.35 -1.83 -6.92
CA ALA A 255 2.07 -0.77 -7.87
C ALA A 255 3.33 0.09 -8.13
N PHE A 256 4.01 0.52 -7.07
CA PHE A 256 5.02 1.58 -7.18
C PHE A 256 6.46 1.12 -6.99
N LEU A 257 6.74 0.03 -6.29
CA LEU A 257 8.12 -0.39 -5.99
C LEU A 257 8.60 -1.55 -6.87
N ARG A 258 7.79 -2.60 -7.04
CA ARG A 258 8.18 -3.78 -7.83
C ARG A 258 8.56 -3.44 -9.29
N PRO A 259 7.81 -2.58 -10.02
CA PRO A 259 8.15 -2.23 -11.40
C PRO A 259 9.50 -1.51 -11.55
N ILE A 260 9.98 -0.89 -10.48
CA ILE A 260 11.20 -0.08 -10.47
C ILE A 260 12.34 -0.72 -9.66
N ARG A 261 12.19 -1.96 -9.21
CA ARG A 261 13.16 -2.68 -8.35
C ARG A 261 14.59 -2.74 -8.91
N LEU A 262 14.76 -2.58 -10.22
CA LEU A 262 16.06 -2.60 -10.91
C LEU A 262 16.67 -1.21 -11.10
N ARG A 263 16.00 -0.13 -10.66
CA ARG A 263 16.57 1.22 -10.68
C ARG A 263 17.78 1.27 -9.76
N LYS A 264 18.97 1.49 -10.34
CA LYS A 264 20.25 1.51 -9.60
C LYS A 264 20.35 2.64 -8.55
N ASN A 265 19.50 3.64 -8.65
CA ASN A 265 19.43 4.78 -7.74
C ASN A 265 18.36 4.62 -6.64
N LEU A 266 17.67 3.47 -6.58
CA LEU A 266 16.74 3.11 -5.51
C LEU A 266 17.34 2.00 -4.65
N HIS A 267 17.53 2.26 -3.35
CA HIS A 267 17.83 1.21 -2.37
C HIS A 267 16.64 1.05 -1.43
N ILE A 268 16.17 -0.19 -1.26
CA ILE A 268 15.10 -0.52 -0.30
C ILE A 268 15.71 -1.40 0.80
N ALA A 269 15.51 -1.01 2.04
CA ALA A 269 15.99 -1.72 3.22
C ALA A 269 14.81 -2.13 4.09
N MET A 270 14.49 -3.43 4.08
CA MET A 270 13.45 -4.03 4.90
C MET A 270 14.00 -4.47 6.26
N ASN A 271 13.11 -4.69 7.22
CA ASN A 271 13.46 -4.95 8.62
C ASN A 271 14.39 -3.86 9.21
N ALA A 272 14.21 -2.62 8.74
CA ALA A 272 14.97 -1.43 9.12
C ALA A 272 14.05 -0.47 9.87
N HIS A 273 13.98 -0.62 11.19
CA HIS A 273 13.09 0.16 12.02
C HIS A 273 13.75 1.49 12.40
N VAL A 274 13.33 2.59 11.74
CA VAL A 274 13.76 3.95 12.10
C VAL A 274 13.24 4.31 13.48
N THR A 275 14.16 4.72 14.36
CA THR A 275 13.85 5.04 15.76
C THR A 275 13.95 6.54 16.04
N LYS A 276 14.75 7.27 15.27
CA LYS A 276 15.02 8.70 15.52
C LYS A 276 15.57 9.41 14.27
N LEU A 277 15.20 10.67 14.09
CA LEU A 277 15.85 11.62 13.17
C LEU A 277 17.01 12.30 13.90
N VAL A 278 18.14 12.41 13.21
CA VAL A 278 19.28 13.19 13.70
C VAL A 278 19.13 14.60 13.16
N ILE A 279 19.00 15.56 14.07
CA ILE A 279 18.74 16.95 13.77
C ILE A 279 19.85 17.77 14.41
N ASP A 280 20.44 18.66 13.62
CA ASP A 280 21.40 19.62 14.11
C ASP A 280 20.68 20.64 15.02
N PRO A 281 21.06 20.79 16.30
CA PRO A 281 20.31 21.59 17.26
C PRO A 281 20.42 23.10 17.01
N GLU A 282 21.45 23.57 16.30
CA GLU A 282 21.67 24.98 16.01
C GLU A 282 20.92 25.41 14.75
N THR A 283 21.11 24.67 13.66
CA THR A 283 20.50 24.95 12.35
C THR A 283 19.09 24.40 12.21
N LYS A 284 18.69 23.47 13.09
CA LYS A 284 17.43 22.72 13.04
C LYS A 284 17.27 21.91 11.75
N HIS A 285 18.37 21.61 11.07
CA HIS A 285 18.37 20.82 9.85
C HIS A 285 18.43 19.32 10.16
N ALA A 286 17.57 18.53 9.52
CA ALA A 286 17.59 17.07 9.67
C ALA A 286 18.69 16.47 8.79
N VAL A 287 19.73 15.91 9.41
CA VAL A 287 20.97 15.48 8.72
C VAL A 287 21.03 13.98 8.43
N GLY A 288 20.22 13.17 9.13
CA GLY A 288 20.21 11.73 8.93
C GLY A 288 19.17 11.02 9.78
N VAL A 289 19.18 9.69 9.70
CA VAL A 289 18.28 8.82 10.46
C VAL A 289 19.07 7.75 11.21
N GLU A 290 18.63 7.46 12.42
CA GLU A 290 19.04 6.27 13.17
C GLU A 290 17.96 5.19 13.05
N PHE A 291 18.40 3.95 12.81
CA PHE A 291 17.49 2.81 12.71
C PHE A 291 18.13 1.54 13.23
N PHE A 292 17.29 0.58 13.57
CA PHE A 292 17.69 -0.75 14.01
C PHE A 292 17.46 -1.77 12.89
N ARG A 293 18.49 -2.56 12.56
CA ARG A 293 18.41 -3.66 11.58
C ARG A 293 19.42 -4.75 11.93
N GLY A 294 18.97 -6.00 11.92
CA GLY A 294 19.83 -7.17 12.17
C GLY A 294 20.50 -7.13 13.56
N GLY A 295 19.79 -6.67 14.59
CA GLY A 295 20.32 -6.61 15.95
C GLY A 295 21.27 -5.43 16.23
N LYS A 296 21.49 -4.53 15.26
CA LYS A 296 22.44 -3.41 15.38
C LYS A 296 21.77 -2.08 15.05
N ARG A 297 22.26 -1.02 15.70
CA ARG A 297 21.93 0.37 15.36
C ARG A 297 22.79 0.81 14.18
N HIS A 298 22.16 1.48 13.24
CA HIS A 298 22.78 2.04 12.05
C HIS A 298 22.43 3.52 11.94
N TYR A 299 23.28 4.26 11.24
CA TYR A 299 23.08 5.66 10.91
C TYR A 299 23.31 5.85 9.41
N VAL A 300 22.43 6.62 8.76
CA VAL A 300 22.59 7.01 7.36
C VAL A 300 22.28 8.49 7.21
N ARG A 301 23.14 9.18 6.46
CA ARG A 301 23.06 10.62 6.23
C ARG A 301 22.16 10.96 5.03
N ALA A 302 21.36 12.02 5.15
CA ALA A 302 20.64 12.62 4.03
C ALA A 302 21.40 13.86 3.53
N ARG A 303 21.51 14.03 2.21
CA ARG A 303 22.10 15.23 1.60
C ARG A 303 21.08 16.33 1.35
N LYS A 304 19.82 15.95 1.10
CA LYS A 304 18.72 16.88 0.83
C LYS A 304 17.69 16.74 1.93
N GLU A 305 16.77 15.79 1.79
CA GLU A 305 15.59 15.72 2.66
C GLU A 305 15.36 14.32 3.20
N ILE A 306 14.72 14.27 4.36
CA ILE A 306 14.15 13.07 4.95
C ILE A 306 12.64 13.20 4.84
N ILE A 307 12.00 12.27 4.12
CA ILE A 307 10.56 12.25 3.91
C ILE A 307 9.94 11.28 4.90
N MET A 308 9.16 11.82 5.84
CA MET A 308 8.43 11.01 6.80
C MET A 308 7.17 10.42 6.16
N SER A 309 7.08 9.09 6.16
CA SER A 309 5.98 8.31 5.59
C SER A 309 5.64 7.09 6.47
N ALA A 310 5.89 7.20 7.77
CA ALA A 310 5.68 6.12 8.74
C ALA A 310 4.20 5.96 9.17
N GLY A 311 3.29 6.76 8.58
CA GLY A 311 1.87 6.78 8.90
C GLY A 311 1.51 7.69 10.08
N SER A 312 0.22 7.85 10.34
CA SER A 312 -0.34 8.79 11.33
C SER A 312 0.00 8.47 12.79
N ILE A 313 0.50 7.26 13.08
CA ILE A 313 0.89 6.84 14.43
C ILE A 313 2.40 6.93 14.63
N ASN A 314 3.19 6.33 13.74
CA ASN A 314 4.64 6.29 13.91
C ASN A 314 5.34 7.59 13.50
N THR A 315 4.77 8.37 12.59
CA THR A 315 5.37 9.68 12.23
C THR A 315 5.45 10.62 13.42
N PRO A 316 4.34 10.93 14.15
CA PRO A 316 4.44 11.78 15.33
C PRO A 316 5.31 11.16 16.42
N GLN A 317 5.27 9.83 16.61
CA GLN A 317 6.15 9.16 17.57
C GLN A 317 7.64 9.37 17.25
N ILE A 318 8.06 9.15 16.00
CA ILE A 318 9.45 9.33 15.58
C ILE A 318 9.87 10.80 15.71
N LEU A 319 9.01 11.75 15.34
CA LEU A 319 9.26 13.18 15.52
C LEU A 319 9.48 13.53 17.00
N MET A 320 8.63 13.03 17.90
CA MET A 320 8.77 13.24 19.34
C MET A 320 10.05 12.60 19.89
N LEU A 321 10.38 11.37 19.50
CA LEU A 321 11.66 10.71 19.82
C LEU A 321 12.89 11.48 19.29
N SER A 322 12.68 12.35 18.30
CA SER A 322 13.69 13.21 17.71
C SER A 322 13.76 14.61 18.33
N GLY A 323 12.94 14.90 19.34
CA GLY A 323 12.88 16.20 20.00
C GLY A 323 11.98 17.23 19.29
N ILE A 324 11.11 16.80 18.36
CA ILE A 324 10.09 17.66 17.76
C ILE A 324 8.72 17.26 18.28
N GLY A 325 8.10 18.09 19.12
CA GLY A 325 6.81 17.81 19.73
C GLY A 325 6.50 18.69 20.93
N PRO A 326 5.40 18.44 21.65
CA PRO A 326 4.98 19.30 22.75
C PRO A 326 6.04 19.32 23.85
N ARG A 327 6.65 20.48 24.12
CA ARG A 327 7.79 20.61 25.03
C ARG A 327 7.58 19.89 26.37
N ALA A 328 6.45 20.15 27.02
CA ALA A 328 6.17 19.59 28.34
C ALA A 328 6.11 18.05 28.32
N HIS A 329 5.52 17.47 27.27
CA HIS A 329 5.46 16.02 27.11
C HIS A 329 6.85 15.43 26.84
N LEU A 330 7.66 16.08 25.99
CA LEU A 330 9.03 15.63 25.70
C LEU A 330 9.90 15.64 26.97
N GLU A 331 9.83 16.71 27.76
CA GLU A 331 10.58 16.84 29.01
C GLU A 331 10.15 15.80 30.06
N ASP A 332 8.85 15.50 30.17
CA ASP A 332 8.29 14.48 31.08
C ASP A 332 8.85 13.07 30.80
N VAL A 333 9.10 12.74 29.52
CA VAL A 333 9.67 11.44 29.11
C VAL A 333 11.20 11.48 28.93
N GLY A 334 11.86 12.56 29.35
CA GLY A 334 13.32 12.68 29.35
C GLY A 334 13.94 12.95 27.97
N ILE A 335 13.20 13.52 27.02
CA ILE A 335 13.68 13.91 25.69
C ILE A 335 13.95 15.41 25.66
N THR A 336 15.15 15.80 25.24
CA THR A 336 15.50 17.22 25.04
C THR A 336 14.72 17.81 23.85
N PRO A 337 13.90 18.85 24.07
CA PRO A 337 13.15 19.49 22.99
C PRO A 337 14.06 20.30 22.06
N ILE A 338 14.00 20.02 20.75
CA ILE A 338 14.64 20.80 19.69
C ILE A 338 13.64 21.82 19.12
N HIS A 339 12.38 21.41 18.94
CA HIS A 339 11.34 22.28 18.43
C HIS A 339 9.98 21.95 19.07
N ASP A 340 9.34 22.98 19.60
CA ASP A 340 8.05 22.87 20.29
C ASP A 340 6.91 23.05 19.29
N LEU A 341 6.23 21.94 19.00
CA LEU A 341 5.11 21.86 18.05
C LEU A 341 4.05 20.89 18.61
N PRO A 342 2.76 21.06 18.30
CA PRO A 342 1.69 20.17 18.76
C PRO A 342 1.68 18.82 18.00
N VAL A 343 2.82 18.15 17.90
CA VAL A 343 2.97 16.85 17.24
C VAL A 343 2.21 15.79 18.03
N GLY A 344 1.39 15.00 17.33
CA GLY A 344 0.54 13.97 17.94
C GLY A 344 -0.89 14.44 18.22
N GLU A 345 -1.15 15.74 18.13
CA GLU A 345 -2.50 16.31 18.25
C GLU A 345 -3.31 16.21 16.96
N ASN A 346 -4.60 16.57 17.03
CA ASN A 346 -5.54 16.57 15.90
C ASN A 346 -5.71 15.20 15.21
N LEU A 347 -5.52 14.11 15.97
CA LEU A 347 -5.80 12.76 15.51
C LEU A 347 -7.30 12.60 15.21
N GLN A 348 -7.61 12.21 13.98
CA GLN A 348 -8.96 11.96 13.49
C GLN A 348 -9.04 10.53 12.95
N ASP A 349 -10.18 9.87 13.18
CA ASP A 349 -10.46 8.54 12.65
C ASP A 349 -11.96 8.40 12.38
N HIS A 350 -12.33 7.50 11.48
CA HIS A 350 -13.73 7.17 11.22
C HIS A 350 -14.18 6.08 12.19
N VAL A 351 -15.07 6.42 13.12
CA VAL A 351 -15.64 5.44 14.05
C VAL A 351 -16.51 4.45 13.27
N GLY A 352 -16.02 3.22 13.14
CA GLY A 352 -16.76 2.11 12.57
C GLY A 352 -17.62 1.42 13.62
N MET A 353 -18.93 1.32 13.38
CA MET A 353 -19.76 0.33 14.07
C MET A 353 -19.49 -1.03 13.42
N GLY A 354 -19.24 -2.08 14.22
CA GLY A 354 -18.91 -3.45 13.77
C GLY A 354 -19.99 -4.18 12.96
N GLY A 355 -20.93 -3.45 12.38
CA GLY A 355 -21.98 -3.93 11.49
C GLY A 355 -23.33 -4.12 12.18
N LEU A 356 -24.38 -3.93 11.40
CA LEU A 356 -25.68 -4.55 11.61
C LEU A 356 -25.64 -5.90 10.89
N THR A 357 -25.75 -7.00 11.65
CA THR A 357 -25.74 -8.35 11.09
C THR A 357 -27.17 -8.83 10.86
N PHE A 358 -27.41 -9.36 9.65
CA PHE A 358 -28.70 -9.91 9.25
C PHE A 358 -28.55 -11.37 8.85
N LEU A 359 -29.52 -12.19 9.22
CA LEU A 359 -29.63 -13.55 8.71
C LEU A 359 -30.19 -13.49 7.29
N VAL A 360 -29.57 -14.22 6.37
CA VAL A 360 -30.02 -14.37 4.99
C VAL A 360 -30.48 -15.81 4.81
N ASP A 361 -31.68 -16.00 4.26
CA ASP A 361 -32.32 -17.29 4.02
C ASP A 361 -31.69 -18.08 2.86
N LYS A 362 -30.99 -17.38 1.96
CA LYS A 362 -30.24 -17.95 0.83
C LYS A 362 -28.74 -18.08 1.14
N PRO A 363 -28.05 -19.12 0.63
CA PRO A 363 -26.61 -19.32 0.85
C PRO A 363 -25.73 -18.43 -0.06
N VAL A 364 -26.05 -17.13 -0.14
CA VAL A 364 -25.42 -16.16 -1.04
C VAL A 364 -24.41 -15.24 -0.32
N ALA A 365 -24.39 -15.27 1.01
CA ALA A 365 -23.44 -14.52 1.82
C ALA A 365 -22.09 -15.23 1.92
N ILE A 366 -21.01 -14.46 1.97
CA ILE A 366 -19.67 -14.96 2.27
C ILE A 366 -19.57 -15.13 3.79
N LEU A 367 -19.35 -16.36 4.25
CA LEU A 367 -18.99 -16.63 5.64
C LEU A 367 -17.52 -17.02 5.68
N GLN A 368 -16.75 -16.36 6.54
CA GLN A 368 -15.30 -16.56 6.60
C GLN A 368 -14.93 -18.04 6.83
N ASN A 369 -15.64 -18.72 7.73
CA ASN A 369 -15.46 -20.15 8.02
C ASN A 369 -15.79 -21.09 6.84
N ARG A 370 -16.52 -20.63 5.81
CA ARG A 370 -16.77 -21.41 4.59
C ARG A 370 -15.65 -21.29 3.56
N LEU A 371 -14.82 -20.25 3.65
CA LEU A 371 -13.61 -20.10 2.83
C LEU A 371 -12.45 -20.97 3.33
N GLU A 372 -12.57 -21.52 4.55
CA GLU A 372 -11.57 -22.38 5.21
C GLU A 372 -11.62 -23.85 4.75
N ALA A 373 -12.59 -24.23 3.91
CA ALA A 373 -12.63 -25.60 3.40
C ALA A 373 -11.37 -25.86 2.56
N GLY A 374 -10.56 -26.85 2.95
CA GLY A 374 -9.29 -27.16 2.27
C GLY A 374 -9.44 -27.36 0.76
N SER A 375 -10.63 -27.79 0.29
CA SER A 375 -10.97 -27.86 -1.14
C SER A 375 -11.00 -26.51 -1.86
N VAL A 376 -11.38 -25.42 -1.19
CA VAL A 376 -11.39 -24.06 -1.76
C VAL A 376 -9.96 -23.51 -1.87
N THR A 377 -9.12 -23.79 -0.87
CA THR A 377 -7.69 -23.41 -0.90
C THR A 377 -6.92 -24.16 -1.98
N MET A 378 -7.19 -25.46 -2.20
CA MET A 378 -6.52 -26.24 -3.24
C MET A 378 -6.81 -25.71 -4.65
N ASN A 379 -8.01 -25.21 -4.92
CA ASN A 379 -8.37 -24.58 -6.20
C ASN A 379 -7.62 -23.26 -6.49
N TYR A 380 -6.91 -22.69 -5.52
CA TYR A 380 -6.11 -21.48 -5.69
C TYR A 380 -4.60 -21.78 -5.83
N VAL A 381 -4.19 -23.03 -5.55
CA VAL A 381 -2.80 -23.50 -5.62
C VAL A 381 -2.55 -24.33 -6.88
N ASP A 382 -3.61 -24.90 -7.48
CA ASP A 382 -3.61 -25.47 -8.83
C ASP A 382 -3.78 -24.38 -9.90
#